data_AF-J4UGP3-F1
#
_entry.id   AF-J4UGP3-F1
#
_cell.length_a   1.000
_cell.length_b   1.000
_cell.length_c   1.000
_cell.angle_alpha   90.00
_cell.angle_beta   90.00
_cell.angle_gamma   90.00
#
_symmetry.space_group_name_H-M   'P 1'
#
loop_
_entity.id
_entity.type
_entity.pdbx_description
1 polymer ?
#
loop_
_entity_poly.entity_id
_entity_poly.type
_entity_poly.pdbx_seq_one_letter_code
_entity_poly.pdbx_strand_id
1 'polypeptide(L)'
;MDIPKTQRALIYDAPGTISTKEVEISVPDPGPGEVLIRLTHSGVCHSDLGVMTNSWSSLPLPTPEGQIGGHEGVGNVVKLGVGAEDSGLTIGDRVGIKWISSACGHCRSYPTTSATNHRD
;
A
#
# COMPACT_ATOMS: atom_id res chain seq x y z
N MET A 1 -2.89 20.68 1.95
CA MET A 1 -2.97 20.00 3.26
C MET A 1 -1.55 19.91 3.80
N ASP A 2 -1.34 20.11 5.09
CA ASP A 2 -0.02 19.92 5.70
C ASP A 2 0.21 18.41 5.93
N ILE A 3 1.34 17.89 5.44
CA ILE A 3 1.71 16.48 5.56
C ILE A 3 2.64 16.36 6.77
N PRO A 4 2.28 15.58 7.80
CA PRO A 4 3.11 15.48 8.99
C PRO A 4 4.45 14.81 8.65
N LYS A 5 5.49 15.12 9.43
CA LYS A 5 6.81 14.49 9.25
C LYS A 5 6.80 13.01 9.63
N THR A 6 5.94 12.63 10.57
CA THR A 6 5.80 11.25 11.07
C THR A 6 4.34 10.79 11.06
N GLN A 7 4.16 9.48 11.10
CA GLN A 7 2.88 8.79 11.14
C GLN A 7 2.96 7.54 12.01
N ARG A 8 1.80 7.05 12.43
CA ARG A 8 1.69 5.80 13.18
C ARG A 8 1.47 4.65 12.20
N ALA A 9 2.15 3.54 12.42
CA ALA A 9 2.01 2.31 11.63
C ALA A 9 1.90 1.10 12.56
N LEU A 10 1.12 0.10 12.13
CA LEU A 10 1.11 -1.23 12.75
C LEU A 10 2.08 -2.13 11.98
N ILE A 11 3.09 -2.63 12.70
CA ILE A 11 4.09 -3.54 12.15
C ILE A 11 3.90 -4.96 12.70
N TYR A 12 4.39 -5.94 11.97
CA TYR A 12 4.64 -7.29 12.47
C TYR A 12 5.99 -7.31 13.22
N ASP A 13 5.95 -7.35 14.55
CA ASP A 13 7.13 -7.26 15.42
C ASP A 13 7.72 -8.61 15.83
N ALA A 14 7.00 -9.70 15.57
CA ALA A 14 7.52 -11.07 15.71
C ALA A 14 6.96 -11.99 14.60
N PRO A 15 7.45 -11.88 13.34
CA PRO A 15 6.98 -12.71 12.24
C PRO A 15 7.08 -14.21 12.53
N GLY A 16 6.08 -14.98 12.10
CA GLY A 16 5.90 -16.38 12.50
C GLY A 16 4.95 -16.59 13.67
N THR A 17 4.55 -15.51 14.35
CA THR A 17 3.55 -15.52 15.42
C THR A 17 2.45 -14.49 15.15
N ILE A 18 1.39 -14.50 15.96
CA ILE A 18 0.38 -13.44 15.92
C ILE A 18 0.84 -12.33 16.86
N SER A 19 1.60 -11.38 16.33
CA SER A 19 2.10 -10.23 17.09
C SER A 19 2.16 -8.99 16.22
N THR A 20 1.69 -7.87 16.79
CA THR A 20 1.74 -6.56 16.15
C THR A 20 2.13 -5.50 17.15
N LYS A 21 2.83 -4.48 16.68
CA LYS A 21 3.19 -3.31 17.48
C LYS A 21 2.91 -2.02 16.73
N GLU A 22 2.34 -1.04 17.44
CA GLU A 22 2.24 0.33 16.93
C GLU A 22 3.58 1.04 17.09
N VAL A 23 4.05 1.67 16.02
CA VAL A 23 5.30 2.44 15.97
C VAL A 23 5.07 3.78 15.29
N GLU A 24 5.92 4.76 15.60
CA GLU A 24 6.00 6.01 14.86
C GLU A 24 7.11 5.93 13.81
N ILE A 25 6.79 6.25 12.56
CA ILE A 25 7.71 6.23 11.42
C ILE A 25 7.63 7.54 10.63
N SER A 26 8.65 7.85 9.84
CA SER A 26 8.58 8.99 8.91
C SER A 26 7.51 8.78 7.84
N VAL A 27 6.82 9.84 7.44
CA VAL A 27 5.99 9.81 6.23
C VAL A 27 6.93 9.80 5.02
N PRO A 28 6.81 8.83 4.10
CA PRO A 28 7.68 8.76 2.94
C PRO A 28 7.31 9.84 1.92
N ASP A 29 8.29 10.30 1.17
CA ASP A 29 8.06 11.04 -0.06
C ASP A 29 7.79 10.06 -1.21
N PRO A 30 6.72 10.28 -2.02
CA PRO A 30 6.44 9.39 -3.15
C PRO A 30 7.52 9.55 -4.24
N GLY A 31 8.01 8.42 -4.75
CA GLY A 31 8.93 8.36 -5.87
C GLY A 31 8.26 8.64 -7.23
N PRO A 32 9.00 8.55 -8.34
CA PRO A 32 8.45 8.74 -9.68
C PRO A 32 7.29 7.77 -9.97
N GLY A 33 6.16 8.29 -10.46
CA GLY A 33 4.95 7.53 -10.75
C GLY A 33 4.16 7.08 -9.52
N GLU A 34 4.62 7.37 -8.30
CA GLU A 34 3.93 7.01 -7.07
C GLU A 34 3.03 8.15 -6.57
N VAL A 35 2.06 7.79 -5.72
CA VAL A 35 1.22 8.75 -5.00
C VAL A 35 1.28 8.48 -3.51
N LEU A 36 1.29 9.54 -2.71
CA LEU A 36 1.14 9.44 -1.26
C LEU A 36 -0.34 9.54 -0.91
N ILE A 37 -0.84 8.55 -0.17
CA ILE A 37 -2.24 8.45 0.23
C ILE A 37 -2.33 8.61 1.75
N ARG A 38 -3.18 9.54 2.20
CA ARG A 38 -3.62 9.57 3.60
C ARG A 38 -4.72 8.54 3.78
N LEU A 39 -4.38 7.42 4.39
CA LEU A 39 -5.34 6.37 4.72
C LEU A 39 -6.35 6.86 5.77
N THR A 40 -7.61 6.45 5.58
CA THR A 40 -8.71 6.69 6.52
C THR A 40 -9.17 5.39 7.17
N HIS A 41 -9.16 4.30 6.40
CA HIS A 41 -9.54 2.96 6.84
C HIS A 41 -8.66 1.93 6.12
N SER A 42 -8.51 0.76 6.74
CA SER A 42 -7.95 -0.44 6.11
C SER A 42 -8.80 -1.64 6.49
N GLY A 43 -9.00 -2.56 5.55
CA GLY A 43 -9.47 -3.90 5.83
C GLY A 43 -8.42 -4.76 6.54
N VAL A 44 -8.89 -5.85 7.14
CA VAL A 44 -8.07 -6.94 7.67
C VAL A 44 -8.45 -8.20 6.92
N CYS A 45 -7.52 -8.72 6.14
CA CYS A 45 -7.73 -9.88 5.29
C CYS A 45 -7.06 -11.12 5.88
N HIS A 46 -7.52 -12.31 5.48
CA HIS A 46 -6.91 -13.57 5.89
C HIS A 46 -5.44 -13.70 5.43
N SER A 47 -5.09 -13.07 4.30
CA SER A 47 -3.70 -12.97 3.82
C SER A 47 -2.79 -12.19 4.77
N ASP A 48 -3.30 -11.20 5.51
CA ASP A 48 -2.50 -10.46 6.49
C ASP A 48 -2.00 -11.39 7.60
N LEU A 49 -2.88 -12.29 8.09
CA LEU A 49 -2.51 -13.36 9.01
C LEU A 49 -1.52 -14.34 8.38
N GLY A 50 -1.74 -14.70 7.12
CA GLY A 50 -0.86 -15.59 6.35
C GLY A 50 0.58 -15.10 6.29
N VAL A 51 0.74 -13.82 5.92
CA VAL A 51 2.02 -13.11 5.88
C VAL A 51 2.61 -12.99 7.29
N MET A 52 1.87 -12.46 8.26
CA MET A 52 2.33 -12.26 9.64
C MET A 52 2.89 -13.54 10.27
N THR A 53 2.22 -14.68 10.03
CA THR A 53 2.57 -15.98 10.61
C THR A 53 3.54 -16.81 9.76
N ASN A 54 4.01 -16.30 8.61
CA ASN A 54 4.81 -17.07 7.65
C ASN A 54 4.16 -18.41 7.23
N SER A 55 2.82 -18.51 7.25
CA SER A 55 2.12 -19.76 6.93
C SER A 55 1.96 -20.00 5.43
N TRP A 56 2.21 -18.99 4.61
CA TRP A 56 2.11 -19.06 3.15
C TRP A 56 3.45 -19.45 2.53
N SER A 57 3.69 -20.76 2.42
CA SER A 57 4.95 -21.34 1.89
C SER A 57 5.26 -20.99 0.42
N SER A 58 4.28 -20.45 -0.32
CA SER A 58 4.45 -20.00 -1.70
C SER A 58 5.06 -18.60 -1.82
N LEU A 59 5.16 -17.84 -0.72
CA LEU A 59 5.86 -16.55 -0.75
C LEU A 59 7.36 -16.78 -0.93
N PRO A 60 8.04 -15.98 -1.78
CA PRO A 60 9.43 -16.23 -2.15
C PRO A 60 10.41 -16.00 -0.99
N LEU A 61 10.00 -15.22 0.00
CA LEU A 61 10.79 -14.86 1.18
C LEU A 61 9.87 -14.84 2.42
N PRO A 62 10.41 -15.12 3.62
CA PRO A 62 9.67 -14.93 4.85
C PRO A 62 9.41 -13.44 5.09
N THR A 63 8.38 -13.16 5.90
CA THR A 63 8.00 -11.82 6.32
C THR A 63 9.12 -11.18 7.15
N PRO A 64 9.63 -10.01 6.74
CA PRO A 64 10.63 -9.27 7.51
C PRO A 64 10.07 -8.77 8.84
N GLU A 65 10.92 -8.70 9.86
CA GLU A 65 10.60 -7.99 11.10
C GLU A 65 10.40 -6.49 10.79
N GLY A 66 9.34 -5.90 11.34
CA GLY A 66 9.00 -4.50 11.08
C GLY A 66 8.18 -4.26 9.81
N GLN A 67 7.77 -5.33 9.09
CA GLN A 67 6.87 -5.21 7.95
C GLN A 67 5.55 -4.55 8.38
N ILE A 68 5.13 -3.48 7.67
CA ILE A 68 3.82 -2.87 7.84
C ILE A 68 2.77 -3.79 7.20
N GLY A 69 1.72 -4.10 7.96
CA GLY A 69 0.62 -4.96 7.50
C GLY A 69 -0.47 -4.22 6.71
N GLY A 70 -1.39 -4.99 6.13
CA GLY A 70 -2.59 -4.47 5.45
C GLY A 70 -2.36 -4.12 3.97
N HIS A 71 -3.39 -4.37 3.17
CA HIS A 71 -3.38 -4.14 1.71
C HIS A 71 -4.77 -3.80 1.14
N GLU A 72 -5.71 -3.44 2.02
CA GLU A 72 -7.10 -3.13 1.69
C GLU A 72 -7.45 -1.72 2.20
N GLY A 73 -6.58 -0.76 1.88
CA GLY A 73 -6.68 0.63 2.35
C GLY A 73 -7.64 1.48 1.52
N VAL A 74 -8.27 2.47 2.15
CA VAL A 74 -8.96 3.57 1.43
C VAL A 74 -8.56 4.92 2.02
N GLY A 75 -8.38 5.91 1.16
CA GLY A 75 -7.93 7.23 1.58
C GLY A 75 -7.98 8.26 0.48
N ASN A 76 -7.28 9.37 0.71
CA ASN A 76 -7.17 10.47 -0.24
C ASN A 76 -5.73 10.68 -0.68
N VAL A 77 -5.52 10.98 -1.96
CA VAL A 77 -4.22 11.40 -2.48
C VAL A 77 -3.83 12.73 -1.83
N VAL A 78 -2.66 12.79 -1.20
CA VAL A 78 -2.15 14.00 -0.53
C VAL A 78 -0.89 14.57 -1.18
N LYS A 79 -0.17 13.77 -1.97
CA LYS A 79 0.99 14.20 -2.75
C LYS A 79 1.18 13.30 -3.97
N LEU A 80 1.61 13.90 -5.08
CA LEU A 80 1.99 13.19 -6.30
C LEU A 80 3.53 13.17 -6.38
N GLY A 81 4.10 12.02 -6.72
CA GLY A 81 5.47 11.93 -7.18
C GLY A 81 5.60 12.40 -8.63
N VAL A 82 6.84 12.56 -9.11
CA VAL A 82 7.11 13.04 -10.48
C VAL A 82 6.49 12.09 -11.52
N GLY A 83 5.71 12.62 -12.47
CA GLY A 83 5.06 11.85 -13.53
C GLY A 83 3.80 11.10 -13.09
N ALA A 84 3.41 11.17 -11.81
CA ALA A 84 2.16 10.56 -11.34
C ALA A 84 0.92 11.31 -11.86
N GLU A 85 1.07 12.57 -12.27
CA GLU A 85 0.05 13.38 -12.95
C GLU A 85 -0.49 12.73 -14.23
N ASP A 86 0.31 11.92 -14.93
CA ASP A 86 -0.09 11.21 -16.16
C ASP A 86 -1.12 10.10 -15.91
N SER A 87 -1.30 9.69 -14.64
CA SER A 87 -2.32 8.72 -14.24
C SER A 87 -3.76 9.29 -14.25
N GLY A 88 -3.89 10.61 -14.35
CA GLY A 88 -5.17 11.32 -14.21
C GLY A 88 -5.68 11.43 -12.77
N LEU A 89 -4.88 11.01 -11.78
CA LEU A 89 -5.15 11.26 -10.36
C LEU A 89 -4.74 12.69 -9.97
N THR A 90 -5.51 13.28 -9.06
CA THR A 90 -5.26 14.61 -8.50
C THR A 90 -5.24 14.58 -6.98
N ILE A 91 -4.57 15.56 -6.37
CA ILE A 91 -4.59 15.71 -4.91
C ILE A 91 -6.03 15.92 -4.43
N GLY A 92 -6.46 15.12 -3.47
CA GLY A 92 -7.82 15.08 -2.94
C GLY A 92 -8.64 13.89 -3.42
N ASP A 93 -8.27 13.26 -4.54
CA ASP A 93 -8.99 12.10 -5.07
C ASP A 93 -9.07 10.98 -4.04
N ARG A 94 -10.25 10.38 -3.90
CA ARG A 94 -10.47 9.21 -3.06
C ARG A 94 -10.07 7.96 -3.83
N VAL A 95 -9.15 7.18 -3.26
CA VAL A 95 -8.56 6.00 -3.90
C VAL A 95 -8.56 4.80 -2.95
N GLY A 96 -8.64 3.61 -3.54
CA GLY A 96 -8.51 2.33 -2.84
C GLY A 96 -7.20 1.63 -3.18
N ILE A 97 -6.60 0.97 -2.21
CA ILE A 97 -5.38 0.17 -2.33
C ILE A 97 -5.78 -1.30 -2.39
N LYS A 98 -5.18 -2.04 -3.32
CA LYS A 98 -5.34 -3.49 -3.47
C LYS A 98 -4.00 -4.19 -3.18
N TRP A 99 -4.04 -5.52 -3.04
CA TRP A 99 -2.86 -6.37 -2.87
C TRP A 99 -1.76 -6.14 -3.92
N ILE A 100 -2.14 -5.93 -5.17
CA ILE A 100 -1.20 -5.71 -6.27
C ILE A 100 -0.83 -4.23 -6.29
N SER A 101 0.42 -3.92 -5.90
CA SER A 101 0.94 -2.55 -5.87
C SER A 101 1.42 -2.06 -7.25
N SER A 102 1.84 -2.97 -8.15
CA SER A 102 2.28 -2.60 -9.49
C SER A 102 2.07 -3.73 -10.52
N ALA A 103 1.97 -3.35 -11.79
CA ALA A 103 1.97 -4.25 -12.93
C ALA A 103 2.70 -3.56 -14.10
N CYS A 104 3.39 -4.33 -14.95
CA CYS A 104 4.17 -3.76 -16.04
C CYS A 104 3.32 -3.17 -17.17
N GLY A 105 2.04 -3.57 -17.31
CA GLY A 105 1.13 -3.02 -18.33
C GLY A 105 1.43 -3.44 -19.79
N HIS A 106 2.46 -4.25 -20.04
CA HIS A 106 2.96 -4.52 -21.40
C HIS A 106 2.68 -5.93 -21.93
N CYS A 107 2.21 -6.85 -21.08
CA CYS A 107 1.92 -8.21 -21.51
C CYS A 107 0.48 -8.34 -22.03
N ARG A 108 0.23 -9.36 -22.86
CA ARG A 108 -1.11 -9.63 -23.42
C ARG A 108 -2.21 -9.74 -22.34
N SER A 109 -1.87 -10.23 -21.16
CA SER A 109 -2.82 -10.43 -20.06
C SER A 109 -3.14 -9.15 -19.28
N TYR A 110 -2.26 -8.15 -19.34
CA TYR A 110 -2.40 -6.88 -18.63
C TYR A 110 -1.97 -5.72 -19.54
N PRO A 111 -2.72 -5.42 -20.62
CA PRO A 111 -2.44 -4.25 -21.43
C PRO A 111 -2.73 -2.98 -20.61
N THR A 112 -1.98 -1.90 -20.87
CA THR A 112 -2.09 -0.57 -20.22
C THR A 112 -3.52 -0.01 -20.20
N THR A 113 -4.43 -0.50 -21.05
CA THR A 113 -5.84 -0.12 -21.10
C THR A 113 -6.73 -0.76 -20.03
N SER A 114 -6.20 -1.69 -19.21
CA SER A 114 -6.99 -2.45 -18.22
C SER A 114 -7.00 -1.84 -16.80
N ALA A 115 -6.12 -0.88 -16.51
CA ALA A 115 -6.13 -0.15 -15.23
C ALA A 115 -7.23 0.93 -15.25
N THR A 116 -8.48 0.49 -15.20
CA THR A 116 -9.59 1.41 -14.94
C THR A 116 -9.54 1.80 -13.47
N ASN A 117 -9.17 3.06 -13.21
CA ASN A 117 -9.51 3.72 -11.96
C ASN A 117 -11.03 3.71 -11.87
N HIS A 118 -11.60 2.76 -11.13
CA HIS A 118 -13.02 2.76 -10.78
C HIS A 118 -13.27 4.00 -9.91
N ARG A 119 -13.65 5.09 -10.58
CA ARG A 119 -14.30 6.23 -9.94
C ARG A 119 -15.75 5.81 -9.77
N ASP A 120 -16.13 5.49 -8.54
CA ASP A 120 -17.55 5.40 -8.16
C ASP A 120 -18.21 6.78 -8.27
#